data_AF-A0A5K0V3B0-F1
#
_entry.id   AF-A0A5K0V3B0-F1
#
_cell.length_a   1.000
_cell.length_b   1.000
_cell.length_c   1.000
_cell.angle_alpha   90.00
_cell.angle_beta   90.00
_cell.angle_gamma   90.00
#
_symmetry.space_group_name_H-M   'P 1'
#
loop_
_entity.id
_entity.type
_entity.pdbx_description
1 polymer ?
#
loop_
_entity_poly.entity_id
_entity_poly.type
_entity_poly.pdbx_seq_one_letter_code
_entity_poly.pdbx_strand_id
1 'polypeptide(L)' 'IEKVDVDVSTQKVVVTGYVHRNRVLKALRRSGLKADFWCTQNEFLLNAYASGSYGNFRMNHFSFF' A
#
# COMPACT_ATOMS: atom_id res chain seq x y z
N ILE A 1 -3.12 1.05 -18.25
CA ILE A 1 -3.79 0.80 -16.95
C ILE A 1 -4.80 -0.29 -17.23
N GLU A 2 -4.73 -1.39 -16.50
CA GLU A 2 -5.50 -2.60 -16.82
C GLU A 2 -6.67 -2.77 -15.85
N LYS A 3 -6.44 -2.50 -14.56
CA LYS A 3 -7.48 -2.47 -13.52
C LYS A 3 -7.14 -1.43 -12.47
N VAL A 4 -8.16 -0.76 -11.95
CA VAL A 4 -8.05 0.10 -10.76
C VAL A 4 -9.11 -0.37 -9.77
N ASP A 5 -8.66 -0.73 -8.58
CA ASP A 5 -9.51 -1.11 -7.47
C ASP A 5 -9.44 -0.01 -6.41
N VAL A 6 -10.60 0.42 -5.92
CA VAL A 6 -10.72 1.53 -4.96
C VAL A 6 -11.51 1.02 -3.77
N ASP A 7 -10.80 0.82 -2.67
CA ASP A 7 -11.41 0.52 -1.39
C ASP A 7 -11.65 1.84 -0.65
N VAL A 8 -12.91 2.26 -0.60
CA VAL A 8 -13.32 3.49 0.08
C VAL A 8 -13.23 3.36 1.60
N SER A 9 -13.36 2.14 2.13
CA SER A 9 -13.33 1.89 3.58
C SER A 9 -11.94 2.14 4.17
N THR A 10 -10.89 1.75 3.43
CA THR A 10 -9.49 1.94 3.82
C THR A 10 -8.80 3.08 3.08
N GLN A 11 -9.53 3.79 2.21
CA GLN A 11 -9.00 4.82 1.30
C GLN A 11 -7.79 4.31 0.47
N LYS A 12 -7.79 3.00 0.16
CA LYS A 12 -6.71 2.32 -0.56
C LYS A 12 -7.05 2.25 -2.04
N VAL A 13 -6.09 2.66 -2.88
CA VAL A 13 -6.20 2.54 -4.34
C VAL A 13 -5.14 1.56 -4.84
N VAL A 14 -5.59 0.49 -5.49
CA VAL A 14 -4.73 -0.53 -6.10
C VAL A 14 -4.81 -0.39 -7.61
N VAL A 15 -3.66 -0.16 -8.25
CA VAL A 15 -3.58 -0.04 -9.70
C VAL A 15 -2.84 -1.26 -10.24
N THR A 16 -3.51 -2.04 -11.07
CA THR A 16 -2.93 -3.19 -11.77
C THR A 16 -2.70 -2.84 -13.24
N GLY A 17 -1.52 -3.19 -13.75
CA GLY A 17 -1.14 -3.03 -15.15
C GLY A 17 0.27 -2.46 -15.33
N TYR A 18 0.69 -2.30 -16.58
CA TYR A 18 2.02 -1.78 -16.94
C TYR A 18 2.11 -0.27 -16.75
N VAL A 19 2.37 0.16 -15.50
CA VAL A 19 2.55 1.56 -15.15
C VAL A 19 3.66 1.70 -14.11
N HIS A 20 4.49 2.72 -14.28
CA HIS A 20 5.57 3.00 -13.34
C HIS A 20 5.00 3.60 -12.04
N ARG A 21 5.21 2.94 -10.89
CA ARG A 21 4.67 3.35 -9.58
C ARG A 21 4.90 4.83 -9.23
N ASN A 22 6.11 5.35 -9.46
CA ASN A 22 6.44 6.75 -9.17
C ASN A 22 5.66 7.76 -10.04
N ARG A 23 5.25 7.37 -11.26
CA ARG A 23 4.44 8.26 -12.11
C ARG A 23 3.02 8.39 -11.57
N VAL A 24 2.46 7.32 -11.00
CA VAL A 24 1.14 7.33 -10.35
C VAL A 24 1.15 8.26 -9.15
N LEU A 25 2.14 8.13 -8.27
CA LEU A 25 2.26 8.97 -7.09
C LEU A 25 2.44 10.46 -7.46
N LYS A 26 3.27 10.76 -8.47
CA LYS A 26 3.44 12.13 -8.98
C LYS A 26 2.16 12.70 -9.58
N ALA A 27 1.37 11.88 -10.29
CA ALA A 27 0.09 12.30 -10.84
C ALA A 27 -0.92 12.63 -9.73
N LEU A 28 -1.01 11.79 -8.70
CA LEU A 28 -1.85 12.03 -7.52
C LEU A 28 -1.47 13.33 -6.80
N ARG A 29 -0.18 13.55 -6.56
CA ARG A 29 0.32 14.79 -5.93
C ARG A 29 0.05 16.03 -6.78
N ARG A 30 0.16 15.93 -8.11
CA ARG A 30 -0.22 17.03 -9.03
C ARG A 30 -1.72 17.33 -8.99
N SER A 31 -2.54 16.33 -8.72
CA SER A 31 -3.99 16.49 -8.53
C SER A 31 -4.35 17.11 -7.18
N GLY A 32 -3.38 17.44 -6.33
CA GLY A 32 -3.59 17.96 -4.98
C GLY A 32 -3.91 16.89 -3.93
N LEU A 33 -3.84 15.61 -4.29
CA LEU A 33 -4.11 14.51 -3.36
C LEU A 33 -2.85 14.13 -2.59
N LYS A 34 -2.98 14.04 -1.26
CA LYS A 34 -1.97 13.44 -0.40
C LYS A 34 -2.12 11.92 -0.48
N ALA A 35 -1.21 11.29 -1.22
CA ALA A 35 -1.12 9.85 -1.32
C ALA A 35 0.32 9.42 -1.05
N ASP A 36 0.46 8.24 -0.45
CA ASP A 36 1.72 7.54 -0.24
C ASP A 36 1.61 6.10 -0.71
N PHE A 37 2.75 5.45 -0.93
CA PHE A 37 2.74 4.04 -1.32
C PHE A 37 2.23 3.20 -0.18
N TRP A 38 1.33 2.27 -0.51
CA TRP A 38 0.86 1.29 0.45
C TRP A 38 1.99 0.34 0.83
N CYS A 39 2.43 0.40 2.10
CA CYS A 39 3.43 -0.51 2.65
C CYS A 39 2.74 -1.77 3.21
N THR A 40 3.25 -2.95 2.88
CA THR A 40 2.78 -4.24 3.44
C THR A 40 2.89 -4.29 4.97
N GLN A 41 3.80 -3.50 5.56
CA GLN A 41 3.89 -3.32 7.01
C GLN A 41 2.65 -2.66 7.61
N ASN A 42 2.07 -1.67 6.91
CA ASN A 42 0.82 -1.07 7.35
C ASN A 42 -0.29 -2.09 7.31
N GLU A 43 -0.38 -2.91 6.26
CA GLU A 43 -1.38 -3.98 6.16
C GLU A 43 -1.21 -5.07 7.23
N PHE A 44 0.03 -5.39 7.60
CA PHE A 44 0.32 -6.30 8.71
C PHE A 44 -0.07 -5.72 10.06
N LEU A 45 0.29 -4.47 10.34
CA LEU A 45 -0.16 -3.77 11.55
C LEU A 45 -1.67 -3.55 11.55
N LEU A 46 -2.25 -3.34 10.36
CA LEU A 46 -3.68 -3.15 10.14
C LEU A 46 -4.45 -4.42 10.53
N ASN A 47 -4.01 -5.54 9.97
CA ASN A 47 -4.55 -6.84 10.27
C ASN A 47 -4.21 -7.30 11.69
N ALA A 48 -3.05 -6.95 12.24
CA ALA A 48 -2.68 -7.31 13.62
C ALA A 48 -3.47 -6.52 14.67
N TYR A 49 -3.90 -5.28 14.38
CA TYR A 49 -4.84 -4.59 15.25
C TYR A 49 -6.26 -5.15 15.08
N ALA A 50 -6.64 -5.54 13.86
CA ALA A 50 -7.99 -6.03 13.56
C ALA A 50 -8.19 -7.49 14.00
N SER A 51 -7.12 -8.28 13.99
CA SER A 51 -7.06 -9.68 14.38
C SER A 51 -6.12 -9.77 15.58
N GLY A 52 -6.67 -9.75 16.80
CA GLY A 52 -5.93 -9.81 18.06
C GLY A 52 -5.14 -11.11 18.27
N SER A 53 -4.11 -11.35 17.46
CA SER A 53 -3.26 -12.54 17.45
C SER A 53 -1.82 -12.13 17.15
N TYR A 54 -1.21 -11.54 18.17
CA TYR A 54 0.21 -11.23 18.24
C TYR A 54 0.98 -12.53 18.43
N GLY A 55 1.40 -13.14 17.33
CA GLY A 55 2.18 -14.36 17.40
C GLY A 55 2.73 -14.76 16.04
N ASN A 56 4.01 -14.50 15.83
CA ASN A 56 4.89 -15.28 14.95
C ASN A 56 4.88 -14.99 13.43
N PHE A 57 4.99 -13.73 13.01
CA PHE A 57 5.54 -13.47 11.67
C PHE A 57 6.72 -12.51 11.72
N ARG A 58 7.86 -13.11 12.07
CA ARG A 58 9.22 -12.61 11.88
C ARG A 58 9.45 -12.41 10.37
N MET A 59 8.94 -11.31 9.82
CA MET A 59 9.18 -10.94 8.43
C MET A 59 10.63 -10.46 8.30
N ASN A 60 11.44 -11.29 7.64
CA ASN A 60 12.84 -11.01 7.34
C ASN A 60 13.01 -9.61 6.76
N HIS A 61 13.71 -8.78 7.53
CA HIS A 61 14.20 -7.47 7.16
C HIS A 61 15.22 -7.67 6.03
N PHE A 62 14.83 -7.47 4.77
CA PHE A 62 15.79 -7.34 3.67
C PHE A 62 16.33 -5.91 3.68
N SER A 63 17.49 -5.73 4.32
CA SER A 63 18.34 -4.55 4.13
C SER A 63 19.16 -4.79 2.86
N PHE A 64 18.99 -3.95 1.85
CA PHE A 64 19.95 -3.87 0.75
C PHE A 64 21.02 -2.84 1.15
N PHE A 65 22.24 -3.31 1.36
CA PHE A 65 23.49 -2.53 1.25
C PHE A 65 24.20 -2.99 -0.01
#